data_AF-A0A2P1PZU0-F1
#
_entry.id   AF-A0A2P1PZU0-F1
#
_cell.length_a   1.000
_cell.length_b   1.000
_cell.length_c   1.000
_cell.angle_alpha   90.00
_cell.angle_beta   90.00
_cell.angle_gamma   90.00
#
_symmetry.space_group_name_H-M   'P 1'
#
loop_
_entity.id
_entity.type
_entity.pdbx_description
1 polymer ?
#
loop_
_entity_poly.entity_id
_entity_poly.type
_entity_poly.pdbx_seq_one_letter_code
_entity_poly.pdbx_strand_id
1 'polypeptide(L)'
;MEIKNPLNENALFLDLTTRVWSGEKAIHRDADLSLVANQLPPKDLMRDGVKQIVPGAFLAEIRNIAAKAERAAALQGVRILKGWAVPTELAEATHKALQGIQREWNDQVDYLVGELPTAYATQQAAYPTWASMLKDAQMSPAQVRSSFSFSWTWLEIAAPRNHAPALGEGYASLGAQAFESLLKDIATPAARLLVTASRKDQVTQATLNATRRLVSKLSNFAFLDPKIGPAVDAINGTLIGIPDGRLDPTSTFALRAVLSALRDPDQLWSYASLPEAAPPQKALQLAGGMLPLNF
;
A
#
# COMPACT_ATOMS: atom_id res chain seq x y z
N MET A 1 -30.66 18.78 -5.71
CA MET A 1 -30.23 17.60 -6.48
C MET A 1 -29.21 16.88 -5.64
N GLU A 2 -29.53 15.66 -5.19
CA GLU A 2 -28.62 14.87 -4.37
C GLU A 2 -27.44 14.42 -5.22
N ILE A 3 -26.22 14.76 -4.81
CA ILE A 3 -25.00 14.37 -5.53
C ILE A 3 -24.82 12.87 -5.27
N LYS A 4 -24.98 12.04 -6.31
CA LYS A 4 -24.77 10.60 -6.19
C LYS A 4 -23.27 10.30 -6.24
N ASN A 5 -22.79 9.58 -5.22
CA ASN A 5 -21.44 9.03 -5.19
C ASN A 5 -21.56 7.55 -4.80
N PRO A 6 -21.02 6.61 -5.60
CA PRO A 6 -21.13 5.18 -5.34
C PRO A 6 -20.48 4.75 -4.01
N LEU A 7 -19.55 5.54 -3.46
CA LEU A 7 -18.94 5.28 -2.16
C LEU A 7 -19.91 5.52 -0.99
N ASN A 8 -20.92 6.37 -1.17
CA ASN A 8 -21.91 6.61 -0.13
C ASN A 8 -22.63 5.30 0.20
N GLU A 9 -22.81 5.00 1.49
CA GLU A 9 -23.44 3.79 2.04
C GLU A 9 -22.66 2.46 1.81
N ASN A 10 -21.89 2.37 0.72
CA ASN A 10 -21.15 1.15 0.36
C ASN A 10 -19.72 1.09 0.92
N ALA A 11 -19.15 2.23 1.32
CA ALA A 11 -17.80 2.31 1.84
C ALA A 11 -17.64 3.30 3.00
N LEU A 12 -16.70 2.99 3.89
CA LEU A 12 -16.22 3.89 4.94
C LEU A 12 -14.84 4.42 4.57
N PHE A 13 -14.57 5.67 4.97
CA PHE A 13 -13.24 6.24 4.87
C PHE A 13 -12.40 5.86 6.09
N LEU A 14 -11.24 5.29 5.84
CA LEU A 14 -10.21 4.98 6.81
C LEU A 14 -9.11 6.04 6.74
N ASP A 15 -9.03 6.87 7.78
CA ASP A 15 -7.88 7.73 8.04
C ASP A 15 -6.90 6.99 8.97
N LEU A 16 -5.81 6.48 8.41
CA LEU A 16 -4.74 5.83 9.18
C LEU A 16 -3.55 6.78 9.27
N THR A 17 -3.17 7.13 10.49
CA THR A 17 -2.02 7.98 10.78
C THR A 17 -0.99 7.21 11.60
N THR A 18 0.22 7.10 11.04
CA THR A 18 1.39 6.60 11.75
C THR A 18 2.47 7.67 11.76
N ARG A 19 3.11 7.86 12.91
CA ARG A 19 4.24 8.78 13.08
C ARG A 19 5.35 8.04 13.78
N VAL A 20 6.50 7.98 13.12
CA VAL A 20 7.72 7.37 13.63
C VAL A 20 8.68 8.50 13.97
N TRP A 21 9.26 8.47 15.17
CA TRP A 21 10.35 9.37 15.53
C TRP A 21 11.52 9.21 14.54
N SER A 22 12.08 10.31 14.05
CA SER A 22 13.11 10.24 12.99
C SER A 22 14.44 9.66 13.46
N GLY A 23 14.76 9.74 14.77
CA GLY A 23 16.10 9.42 15.27
C GLY A 23 17.14 10.49 14.92
N GLU A 24 16.69 11.69 14.56
CA GLU A 24 17.49 12.80 14.06
C GLU A 24 17.17 14.09 14.82
N LYS A 25 18.13 15.02 14.86
CA LYS A 25 17.94 16.36 15.45
C LYS A 25 18.53 17.43 14.54
N ALA A 26 17.92 18.61 14.51
CA ALA A 26 18.47 19.74 13.77
C ALA A 26 19.86 20.13 14.31
N ILE A 27 20.74 20.56 13.41
CA ILE A 27 22.07 21.08 13.75
C ILE A 27 21.95 22.58 13.98
N HIS A 28 22.46 23.05 15.12
CA HIS A 28 22.61 24.48 15.41
C HIS A 28 24.09 24.83 15.31
N ARG A 29 24.48 25.57 14.27
CA ARG A 29 25.89 25.85 13.94
C ARG A 29 26.70 26.38 15.13
N ASP A 30 26.12 27.31 15.90
CA ASP A 30 26.82 27.98 17.00
C ASP A 30 27.09 27.04 18.19
N ALA A 31 26.21 26.07 18.43
CA ALA A 31 26.31 25.12 19.54
C ALA A 31 26.99 23.80 19.16
N ASP A 32 26.78 23.32 17.94
CA ASP A 32 27.18 21.97 17.51
C ASP A 32 28.51 21.92 16.74
N LEU A 33 28.87 23.00 16.04
CA LEU A 33 30.06 23.02 15.15
C LEU A 33 31.21 23.87 15.69
N SER A 34 30.98 24.67 16.73
CA SER A 34 32.01 25.50 17.38
C SER A 34 33.15 24.68 17.99
N LEU A 35 32.88 23.43 18.40
CA LEU A 35 33.87 22.51 18.97
C LEU A 35 34.68 21.73 17.91
N VAL A 36 34.22 21.66 16.66
CA VAL A 36 34.77 20.77 15.62
C VAL A 36 35.27 21.56 14.40
N ALA A 37 35.62 22.84 14.61
CA ALA A 37 35.90 23.83 13.55
C ALA A 37 36.86 23.41 12.41
N ASN A 38 37.65 22.33 12.60
CA ASN A 38 38.60 21.83 11.61
C ASN A 38 38.29 20.44 11.02
N GLN A 39 37.16 19.79 11.34
CA GLN A 39 36.80 18.48 10.76
C GLN A 39 35.34 18.44 10.28
N LEU A 40 35.16 18.06 9.01
CA LEU A 40 33.84 17.82 8.46
C LEU A 40 33.24 16.53 9.06
N PRO A 41 31.98 16.54 9.51
CA PRO A 41 31.29 15.35 9.99
C PRO A 41 31.09 14.33 8.85
N PRO A 42 31.15 13.02 9.15
CA PRO A 42 30.83 11.97 8.19
C PRO A 42 29.42 12.15 7.63
N LYS A 43 29.25 11.89 6.33
CA LYS A 43 27.94 12.01 5.65
C LYS A 43 26.86 11.12 6.27
N ASP A 44 27.26 9.99 6.86
CA ASP A 44 26.34 9.05 7.50
C ASP A 44 25.91 9.51 8.90
N LEU A 45 26.65 10.45 9.51
CA LEU A 45 26.30 11.07 10.79
C LEU A 45 25.49 12.36 10.59
N MET A 46 25.83 13.15 9.57
CA MET A 46 25.19 14.43 9.28
C MET A 46 24.84 14.57 7.81
N ARG A 47 23.58 14.91 7.58
CA ARG A 47 23.03 15.13 6.24
C ARG A 47 22.02 16.27 6.29
N ASP A 48 22.05 17.16 5.31
CA ASP A 48 21.01 18.18 5.07
C ASP A 48 20.65 19.04 6.31
N GLY A 49 21.61 19.34 7.19
CA GLY A 49 21.38 20.16 8.39
C GLY A 49 20.77 19.41 9.59
N VAL A 50 20.68 18.08 9.53
CA VAL A 50 20.32 17.22 10.66
C VAL A 50 21.46 16.28 11.03
N LYS A 51 21.50 15.89 12.31
CA LYS A 51 22.44 14.91 12.86
C LYS A 51 21.68 13.69 13.37
N GLN A 52 22.23 12.51 13.08
CA GLN A 52 21.63 11.25 13.46
C GLN A 52 22.06 10.86 14.90
N ILE A 53 21.09 10.70 15.79
CA ILE A 53 21.33 10.51 17.23
C ILE A 53 21.24 9.05 17.68
N VAL A 54 20.73 8.16 16.84
CA VAL A 54 20.71 6.69 17.05
C VAL A 54 21.12 5.97 15.76
N PRO A 55 21.57 4.70 15.80
CA PRO A 55 21.92 3.96 14.58
C PRO A 55 20.73 3.84 13.61
N GLY A 56 20.99 3.84 12.29
CA GLY A 56 19.92 3.92 11.28
C GLY A 56 18.99 2.72 11.28
N ALA A 57 19.55 1.55 11.61
CA ALA A 57 18.82 0.29 11.75
C ALA A 57 17.92 0.23 12.99
N PHE A 58 18.12 1.11 13.98
CA PHE A 58 17.37 1.10 15.25
C PHE A 58 15.86 1.23 15.02
N LEU A 59 15.46 1.98 14.00
CA LEU A 59 14.04 2.26 13.67
C LEU A 59 13.49 1.36 12.56
N ALA A 60 14.26 0.37 12.07
CA ALA A 60 13.86 -0.44 10.93
C ALA A 60 12.55 -1.21 11.21
N GLU A 61 12.46 -1.85 12.38
CA GLU A 61 11.30 -2.70 12.68
C GLU A 61 10.01 -1.89 12.89
N ILE A 62 10.06 -0.78 13.61
CA ILE A 62 8.86 0.08 13.78
C ILE A 62 8.38 0.66 12.45
N ARG A 63 9.30 0.96 11.51
CA ARG A 63 8.97 1.37 10.13
C ARG A 63 8.34 0.22 9.34
N ASN A 64 8.79 -1.02 9.53
CA ASN A 64 8.19 -2.19 8.92
C ASN A 64 6.74 -2.42 9.43
N ILE A 65 6.51 -2.23 10.73
CA ILE A 65 5.18 -2.29 11.35
C ILE A 65 4.28 -1.17 10.81
N ALA A 66 4.78 0.07 10.66
CA ALA A 66 4.05 1.16 10.01
C ALA A 66 3.59 0.78 8.59
N ALA A 67 4.53 0.28 7.79
CA ALA A 67 4.25 -0.16 6.42
C ALA A 67 3.31 -1.38 6.39
N LYS A 68 3.33 -2.23 7.42
CA LYS A 68 2.38 -3.35 7.58
C LYS A 68 0.96 -2.83 7.75
N ALA A 69 0.75 -1.78 8.53
CA ALA A 69 -0.55 -1.14 8.69
C ALA A 69 -1.07 -0.54 7.38
N GLU A 70 -0.23 0.19 6.64
CA GLU A 70 -0.61 0.72 5.32
C GLU A 70 -0.96 -0.40 4.32
N ARG A 71 -0.20 -1.49 4.32
CA ARG A 71 -0.51 -2.67 3.49
C ARG A 71 -1.83 -3.33 3.88
N ALA A 72 -2.14 -3.41 5.18
CA ALA A 72 -3.41 -3.96 5.65
C ALA A 72 -4.60 -3.11 5.18
N ALA A 73 -4.49 -1.79 5.25
CA ALA A 73 -5.49 -0.87 4.70
C ALA A 73 -5.61 -0.98 3.17
N ALA A 74 -4.49 -1.01 2.44
CA ALA A 74 -4.47 -1.12 0.99
C ALA A 74 -4.95 -2.48 0.46
N LEU A 75 -4.90 -3.53 1.28
CA LEU A 75 -5.40 -4.86 0.90
C LEU A 75 -6.93 -4.87 0.77
N GLN A 76 -7.62 -4.21 1.70
CA GLN A 76 -9.09 -4.21 1.78
C GLN A 76 -9.71 -2.95 1.17
N GLY A 77 -8.94 -1.86 1.08
CA GLY A 77 -9.38 -0.57 0.58
C GLY A 77 -8.73 -0.17 -0.75
N VAL A 78 -9.21 0.96 -1.28
CA VAL A 78 -8.59 1.69 -2.40
C VAL A 78 -8.22 3.09 -1.94
N ARG A 79 -7.08 3.61 -2.40
CA ARG A 79 -6.59 4.92 -1.97
C ARG A 79 -7.53 6.02 -2.47
N ILE A 80 -7.98 6.89 -1.56
CA ILE A 80 -8.65 8.15 -1.89
C ILE A 80 -8.12 9.24 -0.96
N LEU A 81 -7.93 10.46 -1.48
CA LEU A 81 -7.32 11.55 -0.72
C LEU A 81 -6.00 11.07 -0.07
N LYS A 82 -5.88 11.19 1.27
CA LYS A 82 -4.74 10.68 2.05
C LYS A 82 -5.02 9.35 2.77
N GLY A 83 -6.22 8.79 2.64
CA GLY A 83 -6.66 7.57 3.30
C GLY A 83 -7.15 6.50 2.32
N TRP A 84 -8.07 5.67 2.79
CA TRP A 84 -8.64 4.56 2.00
C TRP A 84 -10.16 4.55 2.06
N ALA A 85 -10.80 4.29 0.93
CA ALA A 85 -12.19 3.84 0.88
C ALA A 85 -12.18 2.32 1.05
N VAL A 86 -12.83 1.85 2.12
CA VAL A 86 -12.95 0.42 2.44
C VAL A 86 -14.42 0.05 2.35
N PRO A 87 -14.79 -1.00 1.59
CA PRO A 87 -16.16 -1.49 1.55
C PRO A 87 -16.68 -1.78 2.95
N THR A 88 -17.92 -1.39 3.26
CA THR A 88 -18.50 -1.46 4.60
C THR A 88 -18.38 -2.86 5.21
N GLU A 89 -18.60 -3.89 4.40
CA GLU A 89 -18.50 -5.31 4.81
C GLU A 89 -17.08 -5.73 5.26
N LEU A 90 -16.05 -5.04 4.77
CA LEU A 90 -14.64 -5.32 5.08
C LEU A 90 -14.10 -4.45 6.23
N ALA A 91 -14.86 -3.45 6.68
CA ALA A 91 -14.41 -2.48 7.67
C ALA A 91 -14.07 -3.14 9.01
N GLU A 92 -14.93 -4.04 9.52
CA GLU A 92 -14.68 -4.73 10.80
C GLU A 92 -13.43 -5.62 10.76
N ALA A 93 -13.26 -6.38 9.67
CA ALA A 93 -12.09 -7.23 9.49
C ALA A 93 -10.80 -6.38 9.41
N THR A 94 -10.86 -5.26 8.69
CA THR A 94 -9.77 -4.29 8.60
C THR A 94 -9.44 -3.68 9.97
N HIS A 95 -10.47 -3.30 10.73
CA HIS A 95 -10.31 -2.78 12.09
C HIS A 95 -9.60 -3.79 13.00
N LYS A 96 -10.03 -5.06 13.01
CA LYS A 96 -9.39 -6.12 13.80
C LYS A 96 -7.93 -6.35 13.41
N ALA A 97 -7.61 -6.29 12.12
CA ALA A 97 -6.24 -6.38 11.65
C ALA A 97 -5.38 -5.21 12.15
N LEU A 98 -5.90 -3.98 12.10
CA LEU A 98 -5.20 -2.80 12.61
C LEU A 98 -4.99 -2.84 14.13
N GLN A 99 -5.95 -3.38 14.90
CA GLN A 99 -5.77 -3.60 16.35
C GLN A 99 -4.62 -4.57 16.65
N GLY A 100 -4.47 -5.64 15.86
CA GLY A 100 -3.35 -6.56 15.97
C GLY A 100 -2.01 -5.85 15.74
N ILE A 101 -1.94 -5.05 14.67
CA ILE A 101 -0.74 -4.28 14.31
C ILE A 101 -0.44 -3.18 15.34
N GLN A 102 -1.46 -2.57 15.94
CA GLN A 102 -1.28 -1.57 17.00
C GLN A 102 -0.64 -2.17 18.26
N ARG A 103 -0.97 -3.44 18.60
CA ARG A 103 -0.28 -4.13 19.70
C ARG A 103 1.20 -4.32 19.40
N GLU A 104 1.52 -4.84 18.21
CA GLU A 104 2.92 -4.96 17.75
C GLU A 104 3.65 -3.61 17.77
N TRP A 105 2.98 -2.54 17.36
CA TRP A 105 3.50 -1.19 17.40
C TRP A 105 3.83 -0.74 18.83
N ASN A 106 2.90 -0.94 19.77
CA ASN A 106 3.09 -0.53 21.17
C ASN A 106 4.24 -1.31 21.82
N ASP A 107 4.28 -2.63 21.60
CA ASP A 107 5.36 -3.49 22.10
C ASP A 107 6.73 -3.04 21.55
N GLN A 108 6.79 -2.69 20.26
CA GLN A 108 8.01 -2.21 19.64
C GLN A 108 8.40 -0.81 20.12
N VAL A 109 7.44 0.09 20.40
CA VAL A 109 7.73 1.39 21.01
C VAL A 109 8.32 1.20 22.41
N ASP A 110 7.76 0.29 23.22
CA ASP A 110 8.27 -0.01 24.55
C ASP A 110 9.69 -0.58 24.50
N TYR A 111 9.97 -1.48 23.55
CA TYR A 111 11.32 -1.98 23.28
C TYR A 111 12.29 -0.85 22.91
N LEU A 112 11.93 0.01 21.95
CA LEU A 112 12.79 1.11 21.50
C LEU A 112 13.09 2.12 22.62
N VAL A 113 12.09 2.41 23.45
CA VAL A 113 12.26 3.32 24.59
C VAL A 113 13.16 2.71 25.66
N GLY A 114 13.07 1.38 25.88
CA GLY A 114 13.96 0.64 26.79
C GLY A 114 15.41 0.56 26.31
N GLU A 115 15.62 0.35 25.02
CA GLU A 115 16.96 0.23 24.40
C GLU A 115 17.60 1.58 24.01
N LEU A 116 16.92 2.69 24.30
CA LEU A 116 17.37 4.02 23.93
C LEU A 116 18.76 4.37 24.50
N PRO A 117 19.10 4.07 25.79
CA PRO A 117 20.44 4.33 26.32
C PRO A 117 21.54 3.56 25.56
N THR A 118 21.27 2.29 25.23
CA THR A 118 22.18 1.43 24.45
C THR A 118 22.39 1.99 23.05
N ALA A 119 21.31 2.43 22.39
CA ALA A 119 21.37 3.02 21.07
C ALA A 119 22.19 4.33 21.06
N TYR A 120 22.00 5.19 22.06
CA TYR A 120 22.81 6.41 22.21
C TYR A 120 24.28 6.12 22.47
N ALA A 121 24.60 5.16 23.34
CA ALA A 121 25.99 4.76 23.61
C ALA A 121 26.66 4.19 22.36
N THR A 122 25.94 3.36 21.60
CA THR A 122 26.41 2.78 20.32
C THR A 122 26.73 3.87 19.31
N GLN A 123 25.83 4.85 19.15
CA GLN A 123 26.04 5.96 18.22
C GLN A 123 27.26 6.82 18.62
N GLN A 124 27.45 7.10 19.91
CA GLN A 124 28.61 7.85 20.40
C GLN A 124 29.92 7.08 20.21
N ALA A 125 29.91 5.77 20.44
CA ALA A 125 31.09 4.92 20.24
C ALA A 125 31.50 4.82 18.77
N ALA A 126 30.53 4.84 17.85
CA ALA A 126 30.78 4.88 16.41
C ALA A 126 31.40 6.21 15.94
N TYR A 127 31.15 7.29 16.68
CA TYR A 127 31.57 8.66 16.33
C TYR A 127 32.26 9.38 17.51
N PRO A 128 33.43 8.92 18.00
CA PRO A 128 34.03 9.45 19.23
C PRO A 128 34.30 10.95 19.21
N THR A 129 34.77 11.49 18.07
CA THR A 129 35.00 12.93 17.88
C THR A 129 33.73 13.77 18.10
N TRP A 130 32.56 13.20 17.85
CA TRP A 130 31.26 13.87 17.92
C TRP A 130 30.43 13.43 19.13
N ALA A 131 31.00 12.65 20.05
CA ALA A 131 30.27 12.04 21.16
C ALA A 131 29.63 13.08 22.09
N SER A 132 30.30 14.21 22.37
CA SER A 132 29.73 15.28 23.20
C SER A 132 28.49 15.89 22.57
N MET A 133 28.56 16.27 21.29
CA MET A 133 27.43 16.82 20.54
C MET A 133 26.26 15.84 20.47
N LEU A 134 26.55 14.54 20.30
CA LEU A 134 25.53 13.48 20.31
C LEU A 134 24.89 13.31 21.68
N LYS A 135 25.67 13.42 22.77
CA LYS A 135 25.18 13.36 24.14
C LYS A 135 24.23 14.52 24.44
N ASP A 136 24.57 15.74 24.04
CA ASP A 136 23.72 16.92 24.23
C ASP A 136 22.45 16.89 23.37
N ALA A 137 22.48 16.11 22.29
CA ALA A 137 21.34 15.93 21.40
C ALA A 137 20.31 14.90 21.89
N GLN A 138 20.65 14.09 22.90
CA GLN A 138 19.79 13.03 23.42
C GLN A 138 18.42 13.56 23.85
N MET A 139 17.41 12.71 23.71
CA MET A 139 16.05 12.95 24.15
C MET A 139 15.73 11.98 25.28
N SER A 140 14.89 12.40 26.22
CA SER A 140 14.45 11.50 27.28
C SER A 140 13.57 10.38 26.71
N PRO A 141 13.51 9.20 27.37
CA PRO A 141 12.60 8.12 27.00
C PRO A 141 11.14 8.60 26.81
N ALA A 142 10.67 9.53 27.66
CA ALA A 142 9.34 10.10 27.57
C ALA A 142 9.13 10.96 26.30
N GLN A 143 10.12 11.80 25.95
CA GLN A 143 10.08 12.63 24.74
C GLN A 143 10.10 11.77 23.46
N VAL A 144 10.90 10.70 23.47
CA VAL A 144 10.96 9.74 22.36
C VAL A 144 9.63 9.00 22.25
N ARG A 145 9.08 8.48 23.35
CA ARG A 145 7.76 7.81 23.35
C ARG A 145 6.65 8.69 22.78
N SER A 146 6.55 9.97 23.17
CA SER A 146 5.52 10.89 22.66
C SER A 146 5.66 11.23 21.17
N SER A 147 6.86 11.01 20.61
CA SER A 147 7.13 11.24 19.20
C SER A 147 6.56 10.15 18.30
N PHE A 148 6.21 8.98 18.85
CA PHE A 148 5.50 7.93 18.14
C PHE A 148 3.98 8.12 18.23
N SER A 149 3.26 7.83 17.15
CA SER A 149 1.81 7.67 17.21
C SER A 149 1.30 6.66 16.19
N PHE A 150 0.29 5.91 16.59
CA PHE A 150 -0.45 4.98 15.73
C PHE A 150 -1.92 5.10 16.05
N SER A 151 -2.69 5.65 15.12
CA SER A 151 -4.13 5.85 15.29
C SER A 151 -4.84 5.70 13.96
N TRP A 152 -6.10 5.31 14.02
CA TRP A 152 -6.98 5.35 12.87
C TRP A 152 -8.38 5.81 13.27
N THR A 153 -9.07 6.42 12.30
CA THR A 153 -10.44 6.88 12.45
C THR A 153 -11.26 6.38 11.26
N TRP A 154 -12.46 5.90 11.55
CA TRP A 154 -13.46 5.55 10.55
C TRP A 154 -14.45 6.70 10.39
N LEU A 155 -14.69 7.12 9.15
CA LEU A 155 -15.58 8.21 8.82
C LEU A 155 -16.58 7.77 7.74
N GLU A 156 -17.82 8.23 7.85
CA GLU A 156 -18.81 8.10 6.77
C GLU A 156 -18.47 9.05 5.62
N ILE A 157 -18.67 8.58 4.39
CA ILE A 157 -18.47 9.38 3.17
C ILE A 157 -19.81 9.99 2.77
N ALA A 158 -20.03 11.25 3.12
CA ALA A 158 -21.29 11.95 2.84
C ALA A 158 -21.07 13.29 2.12
N ALA A 159 -22.03 13.67 1.28
CA ALA A 159 -22.03 14.97 0.62
C ALA A 159 -22.14 16.11 1.66
N PRO A 160 -21.46 17.26 1.46
CA PRO A 160 -21.71 18.45 2.25
C PRO A 160 -23.19 18.85 2.21
N ARG A 161 -23.84 18.98 3.37
CA ARG A 161 -25.26 19.35 3.49
C ARG A 161 -25.38 20.82 3.92
N ASN A 162 -26.45 21.49 3.48
CA ASN A 162 -26.74 22.89 3.86
C ASN A 162 -25.65 23.91 3.47
N HIS A 163 -24.90 23.63 2.41
CA HIS A 163 -23.82 24.45 1.91
C HIS A 163 -23.98 24.74 0.41
N ALA A 164 -23.19 25.69 -0.11
CA ALA A 164 -23.22 26.02 -1.54
C ALA A 164 -22.88 24.79 -2.40
N PRO A 165 -23.59 24.55 -3.53
CA PRO A 165 -23.38 23.37 -4.37
C PRO A 165 -21.94 23.12 -4.84
N ALA A 166 -21.17 24.19 -5.06
CA ALA A 166 -19.76 24.12 -5.46
C ALA A 166 -18.88 23.33 -4.46
N LEU A 167 -19.24 23.30 -3.18
CA LEU A 167 -18.52 22.50 -2.17
C LEU A 167 -18.71 20.98 -2.35
N GLY A 168 -19.71 20.57 -3.13
CA GLY A 168 -19.98 19.17 -3.46
C GLY A 168 -19.20 18.62 -4.66
N GLU A 169 -18.49 19.46 -5.42
CA GLU A 169 -17.75 19.03 -6.62
C GLU A 169 -16.66 18.00 -6.30
N GLY A 170 -15.89 18.24 -5.24
CA GLY A 170 -14.88 17.30 -4.77
C GLY A 170 -15.50 15.95 -4.39
N TYR A 171 -16.62 15.98 -3.67
CA TYR A 171 -17.37 14.78 -3.27
C TYR A 171 -17.89 13.99 -4.49
N ALA A 172 -18.42 14.67 -5.52
CA ALA A 172 -18.89 14.00 -6.75
C ALA A 172 -17.77 13.22 -7.44
N SER A 173 -16.54 13.75 -7.42
CA SER A 173 -15.38 13.15 -8.08
C SER A 173 -14.75 11.97 -7.32
N LEU A 174 -15.05 11.79 -6.02
CA LEU A 174 -14.40 10.77 -5.19
C LEU A 174 -14.66 9.34 -5.71
N GLY A 175 -15.85 9.07 -6.22
CA GLY A 175 -16.18 7.76 -6.80
C GLY A 175 -15.30 7.43 -8.01
N ALA A 176 -15.11 8.38 -8.92
CA ALA A 176 -14.22 8.23 -10.07
C ALA A 176 -12.74 8.07 -9.64
N GLN A 177 -12.28 8.84 -8.65
CA GLN A 177 -10.94 8.70 -8.09
C GLN A 177 -10.71 7.33 -7.44
N ALA A 178 -11.71 6.81 -6.71
CA ALA A 178 -11.66 5.47 -6.13
C ALA A 178 -11.59 4.39 -7.21
N PHE A 179 -12.37 4.55 -8.28
CA PHE A 179 -12.37 3.62 -9.41
C PHE A 179 -11.03 3.61 -10.16
N GLU A 180 -10.46 4.78 -10.48
CA GLU A 180 -9.12 4.85 -11.07
C GLU A 180 -8.05 4.23 -10.17
N SER A 181 -8.14 4.47 -8.86
CA SER A 181 -7.20 3.91 -7.88
C SER A 181 -7.34 2.40 -7.78
N LEU A 182 -8.57 1.86 -7.82
CA LEU A 182 -8.83 0.42 -7.90
C LEU A 182 -8.16 -0.20 -9.14
N LEU A 183 -8.36 0.38 -10.33
CA LEU A 183 -7.78 -0.13 -11.55
C LEU A 183 -6.24 -0.15 -11.48
N LYS A 184 -5.62 0.90 -10.94
CA LYS A 184 -4.15 0.95 -10.73
C LYS A 184 -3.66 -0.09 -9.72
N ASP A 185 -4.41 -0.28 -8.62
CA ASP A 185 -4.14 -1.25 -7.57
C ASP A 185 -4.22 -2.69 -8.07
N ILE A 186 -5.03 -2.96 -9.09
CA ILE A 186 -5.15 -4.28 -9.74
C ILE A 186 -4.09 -4.44 -10.85
N ALA A 187 -3.93 -3.43 -11.69
CA ALA A 187 -3.06 -3.49 -12.86
C ALA A 187 -1.58 -3.67 -12.49
N THR A 188 -1.11 -2.97 -11.46
CA THR A 188 0.31 -2.98 -11.07
C THR A 188 0.77 -4.37 -10.58
N PRO A 189 0.07 -5.05 -9.64
CA PRO A 189 0.37 -6.43 -9.30
C PRO A 189 0.14 -7.40 -10.45
N ALA A 190 -0.91 -7.24 -11.26
CA ALA A 190 -1.19 -8.10 -12.41
C ALA A 190 -0.02 -8.10 -13.40
N ALA A 191 0.56 -6.94 -13.71
CA ALA A 191 1.74 -6.82 -14.56
C ALA A 191 2.94 -7.62 -14.02
N ARG A 192 3.20 -7.53 -12.71
CA ARG A 192 4.31 -8.26 -12.05
C ARG A 192 4.08 -9.77 -12.08
N LEU A 193 2.85 -10.20 -11.81
CA LEU A 193 2.46 -11.61 -11.90
C LEU A 193 2.57 -12.13 -13.34
N LEU A 194 2.18 -11.33 -14.33
CA LEU A 194 2.30 -11.69 -15.74
C LEU A 194 3.75 -11.88 -16.16
N VAL A 195 4.66 -10.96 -15.79
CA VAL A 195 6.10 -11.14 -16.04
C VAL A 195 6.62 -12.44 -15.42
N THR A 196 6.21 -12.73 -14.18
CA THR A 196 6.58 -13.96 -13.49
C THR A 196 6.03 -15.20 -14.20
N ALA A 197 4.79 -15.13 -14.67
CA ALA A 197 4.10 -16.21 -15.37
C ALA A 197 4.68 -16.47 -16.77
N SER A 198 5.20 -15.45 -17.45
CA SER A 198 5.80 -15.58 -18.80
C SER A 198 7.21 -16.15 -18.79
N ARG A 199 7.99 -15.93 -17.73
CA ARG A 199 9.37 -16.43 -17.61
C ARG A 199 9.47 -17.91 -17.24
N LYS A 200 8.37 -18.51 -16.77
CA LYS A 200 8.34 -19.90 -16.32
C LYS A 200 7.58 -20.75 -17.33
N ASP A 201 8.09 -21.95 -17.59
CA ASP A 201 7.42 -22.94 -18.43
C ASP A 201 6.07 -23.40 -17.84
N GLN A 202 5.96 -23.36 -16.50
CA GLN A 202 4.72 -23.63 -15.77
C GLN A 202 4.46 -22.55 -14.72
N VAL A 203 3.22 -22.07 -14.70
CA VAL A 203 2.78 -21.10 -13.68
C VAL A 203 2.50 -21.82 -12.36
N THR A 204 2.72 -21.13 -11.24
CA THR A 204 2.56 -21.71 -9.91
C THR A 204 1.16 -21.49 -9.35
N GLN A 205 0.73 -22.37 -8.43
CA GLN A 205 -0.47 -22.16 -7.63
C GLN A 205 -0.43 -20.85 -6.82
N ALA A 206 0.76 -20.40 -6.42
CA ALA A 206 0.93 -19.11 -5.77
C ALA A 206 0.52 -17.94 -6.69
N THR A 207 0.87 -18.01 -7.98
CA THR A 207 0.45 -17.02 -8.99
C THR A 207 -1.05 -17.06 -9.19
N LEU A 208 -1.65 -18.25 -9.30
CA LEU A 208 -3.10 -18.41 -9.43
C LEU A 208 -3.84 -17.81 -8.22
N ASN A 209 -3.41 -18.13 -7.00
CA ASN A 209 -4.01 -17.60 -5.79
C ASN A 209 -3.83 -16.09 -5.66
N ALA A 210 -2.70 -15.54 -6.11
CA ALA A 210 -2.50 -14.10 -6.19
C ALA A 210 -3.47 -13.46 -7.20
N THR A 211 -3.69 -14.06 -8.37
CA THR A 211 -4.68 -13.60 -9.34
C THR A 211 -6.10 -13.64 -8.78
N ARG A 212 -6.50 -14.74 -8.12
CA ARG A 212 -7.81 -14.86 -7.44
C ARG A 212 -8.03 -13.73 -6.42
N ARG A 213 -6.99 -13.34 -5.68
CA ARG A 213 -7.06 -12.19 -4.75
C ARG A 213 -7.28 -10.85 -5.47
N LEU A 214 -6.68 -10.64 -6.63
CA LEU A 214 -6.92 -9.43 -7.43
C LEU A 214 -8.36 -9.37 -7.93
N VAL A 215 -8.89 -10.49 -8.43
CA VAL A 215 -10.28 -10.58 -8.90
C VAL A 215 -11.27 -10.40 -7.75
N SER A 216 -10.99 -10.98 -6.58
CA SER A 216 -11.80 -10.76 -5.37
C SER A 216 -11.77 -9.30 -4.93
N LYS A 217 -10.60 -8.62 -4.95
CA LYS A 217 -10.54 -7.18 -4.67
C LYS A 217 -11.37 -6.40 -5.69
N LEU A 218 -11.28 -6.69 -6.98
CA LEU A 218 -12.11 -6.05 -8.00
C LEU A 218 -13.61 -6.23 -7.72
N SER A 219 -14.02 -7.45 -7.36
CA SER A 219 -15.41 -7.80 -7.01
C SER A 219 -15.95 -7.03 -5.81
N ASN A 220 -15.14 -6.86 -4.75
CA ASN A 220 -15.53 -6.12 -3.54
C ASN A 220 -15.86 -4.64 -3.81
N PHE A 221 -15.48 -4.11 -4.97
CA PHE A 221 -15.75 -2.75 -5.41
C PHE A 221 -16.68 -2.68 -6.63
N ALA A 222 -17.47 -3.73 -6.91
CA ALA A 222 -18.40 -3.76 -8.04
C ALA A 222 -19.44 -2.63 -8.03
N PHE A 223 -19.71 -2.03 -6.86
CA PHE A 223 -20.59 -0.87 -6.73
C PHE A 223 -20.01 0.42 -7.35
N LEU A 224 -18.69 0.48 -7.63
CA LEU A 224 -18.06 1.67 -8.23
C LEU A 224 -18.39 1.85 -9.72
N ASP A 225 -18.52 0.75 -10.47
CA ASP A 225 -18.85 0.78 -11.89
C ASP A 225 -19.64 -0.49 -12.28
N PRO A 226 -20.79 -0.36 -12.96
CA PRO A 226 -21.64 -1.50 -13.32
C PRO A 226 -20.97 -2.53 -14.24
N LYS A 227 -19.88 -2.18 -14.93
CA LYS A 227 -19.13 -3.11 -15.79
C LYS A 227 -18.28 -4.09 -14.99
N ILE A 228 -17.96 -3.79 -13.73
CA ILE A 228 -17.09 -4.63 -12.90
C ILE A 228 -17.70 -6.01 -12.68
N GLY A 229 -18.99 -6.09 -12.32
CA GLY A 229 -19.66 -7.37 -12.03
C GLY A 229 -19.53 -8.37 -13.17
N PRO A 230 -20.01 -8.05 -14.39
CA PRO A 230 -19.87 -8.93 -15.55
C PRO A 230 -18.41 -9.31 -15.87
N ALA A 231 -17.46 -8.39 -15.69
CA ALA A 231 -16.04 -8.68 -15.92
C ALA A 231 -15.50 -9.71 -14.91
N VAL A 232 -15.87 -9.56 -13.63
CA VAL A 232 -15.51 -10.51 -12.57
C VAL A 232 -16.10 -11.89 -12.85
N ASP A 233 -17.36 -11.96 -13.27
CA ASP A 233 -18.03 -13.24 -13.57
C ASP A 233 -17.35 -13.97 -14.73
N ALA A 234 -17.05 -13.27 -15.83
CA ALA A 234 -16.33 -13.84 -16.97
C ALA A 234 -14.93 -14.36 -16.59
N ILE A 235 -14.20 -13.60 -15.76
CA ILE A 235 -12.88 -14.02 -15.27
C ILE A 235 -12.99 -15.24 -14.35
N ASN A 236 -13.95 -15.24 -13.42
CA ASN A 236 -14.17 -16.34 -12.49
C ASN A 236 -14.57 -17.63 -13.22
N GLY A 237 -15.39 -17.54 -14.27
CA GLY A 237 -15.71 -18.68 -15.14
C GLY A 237 -14.46 -19.33 -15.74
N THR A 238 -13.48 -18.51 -16.14
CA THR A 238 -12.18 -19.00 -16.64
C THR A 238 -11.32 -19.58 -15.53
N LEU A 239 -11.26 -18.94 -14.36
CA LEU A 239 -10.42 -19.39 -13.24
C LEU A 239 -10.93 -20.66 -12.55
N ILE A 240 -12.25 -20.94 -12.60
CA ILE A 240 -12.86 -22.18 -12.08
C ILE A 240 -12.37 -23.41 -12.85
N GLY A 241 -12.10 -23.27 -14.15
CA GLY A 241 -11.58 -24.36 -14.98
C GLY A 241 -10.11 -24.73 -14.69
N ILE A 242 -9.41 -23.95 -13.85
CA ILE A 242 -8.00 -24.18 -13.54
C ILE A 242 -7.88 -25.12 -12.33
N PRO A 243 -7.21 -26.27 -12.45
CA PRO A 243 -7.11 -27.25 -11.38
C PRO A 243 -6.26 -26.74 -10.20
N ASP A 244 -6.61 -27.17 -9.00
CA ASP A 244 -5.82 -26.99 -7.79
C ASP A 244 -4.70 -28.04 -7.77
N GLY A 245 -3.59 -27.76 -8.46
CA GLY A 245 -2.48 -28.69 -8.64
C GLY A 245 -1.43 -28.21 -9.62
N ARG A 246 -0.71 -29.13 -10.26
CA ARG A 246 0.26 -28.76 -11.30
C ARG A 246 -0.49 -28.18 -12.50
N LEU A 247 -0.16 -26.94 -12.86
CA LEU A 247 -0.80 -26.28 -13.99
C LEU A 247 -0.28 -26.85 -15.31
N ASP A 248 -1.20 -27.32 -16.14
CA ASP A 248 -0.90 -27.71 -17.52
C ASP A 248 -0.71 -26.47 -18.42
N PRO A 249 -0.25 -26.64 -19.68
CA PRO A 249 -0.07 -25.51 -20.59
C PRO A 249 -1.36 -24.72 -20.86
N THR A 250 -2.52 -25.37 -20.89
CA THR A 250 -3.83 -24.74 -21.14
C THR A 250 -4.24 -23.82 -19.99
N SER A 251 -4.10 -24.30 -18.76
CA SER A 251 -4.35 -23.57 -17.52
C SER A 251 -3.37 -22.42 -17.34
N THR A 252 -2.10 -22.65 -17.68
CA THR A 252 -1.07 -21.61 -17.74
C THR A 252 -1.44 -20.50 -18.72
N PHE A 253 -1.94 -20.87 -19.89
CA PHE A 253 -2.39 -19.93 -20.91
C PHE A 253 -3.60 -19.11 -20.45
N ALA A 254 -4.63 -19.78 -19.91
CA ALA A 254 -5.82 -19.13 -19.38
C ALA A 254 -5.48 -18.10 -18.29
N LEU A 255 -4.59 -18.48 -17.37
CA LEU A 255 -4.12 -17.58 -16.31
C LEU A 255 -3.36 -16.37 -16.84
N ARG A 256 -2.52 -16.54 -17.87
CA ARG A 256 -1.82 -15.43 -18.53
C ARG A 256 -2.81 -14.48 -19.23
N ALA A 257 -3.86 -15.01 -19.86
CA ALA A 257 -4.89 -14.20 -20.49
C ALA A 257 -5.65 -13.34 -19.47
N VAL A 258 -6.05 -13.93 -18.33
CA VAL A 258 -6.68 -13.19 -17.22
C VAL A 258 -5.74 -12.10 -16.68
N LEU A 259 -4.46 -12.42 -16.46
CA LEU A 259 -3.48 -11.44 -15.99
C LEU A 259 -3.24 -10.30 -16.99
N SER A 260 -3.32 -10.57 -18.30
CA SER A 260 -3.27 -9.52 -19.32
C SER A 260 -4.49 -8.60 -19.25
N ALA A 261 -5.69 -9.19 -19.10
CA ALA A 261 -6.93 -8.42 -18.97
C ALA A 261 -6.93 -7.56 -17.69
N LEU A 262 -6.51 -8.11 -16.54
CA LEU A 262 -6.43 -7.35 -15.29
C LEU A 262 -5.37 -6.24 -15.31
N ARG A 263 -4.34 -6.37 -16.16
CA ARG A 263 -3.30 -5.36 -16.32
C ARG A 263 -3.79 -4.12 -17.05
N ASP A 264 -4.77 -4.25 -17.93
CA ASP A 264 -5.21 -3.20 -18.84
C ASP A 264 -6.74 -3.02 -18.77
N PRO A 265 -7.23 -1.86 -18.28
CA PRO A 265 -8.66 -1.59 -18.19
C PRO A 265 -9.43 -1.78 -19.51
N ASP A 266 -8.86 -1.43 -20.65
CA ASP A 266 -9.55 -1.58 -21.94
C ASP A 266 -9.66 -3.05 -22.35
N GLN A 267 -8.63 -3.84 -22.03
CA GLN A 267 -8.67 -5.29 -22.20
C GLN A 267 -9.63 -5.96 -21.23
N LEU A 268 -9.75 -5.46 -20.00
CA LEU A 268 -10.70 -5.97 -18.99
C LEU A 268 -12.14 -5.91 -19.52
N TRP A 269 -12.55 -4.79 -20.11
CA TRP A 269 -13.90 -4.63 -20.66
C TRP A 269 -14.12 -5.44 -21.93
N SER A 270 -13.09 -5.52 -22.77
CA SER A 270 -13.12 -6.37 -23.97
C SER A 270 -13.26 -7.85 -23.60
N TYR A 271 -12.57 -8.28 -22.54
CA TYR A 271 -12.64 -9.64 -22.00
C TYR A 271 -14.02 -9.96 -21.43
N ALA A 272 -14.61 -9.03 -20.68
CA ALA A 272 -15.97 -9.15 -20.12
C ALA A 272 -17.07 -9.30 -21.20
N SER A 273 -16.80 -8.81 -22.41
CA SER A 273 -17.75 -8.84 -23.54
C SER A 273 -17.65 -10.11 -24.38
N LEU A 274 -16.75 -11.03 -24.03
CA LEU A 274 -16.60 -12.30 -24.75
C LEU A 274 -17.76 -13.25 -24.40
N PRO A 275 -18.37 -13.93 -25.40
CA PRO A 275 -19.35 -14.97 -25.11
C PRO A 275 -18.70 -16.13 -24.34
N GLU A 276 -19.46 -16.73 -23.41
CA GLU A 276 -19.04 -17.78 -22.46
C GLU A 276 -18.37 -19.01 -23.12
N ALA A 277 -18.55 -19.19 -24.44
CA ALA A 277 -17.97 -20.26 -25.25
C ALA A 277 -16.83 -19.80 -26.21
N ALA A 278 -16.27 -18.60 -26.04
CA ALA A 278 -15.19 -18.13 -26.90
C ALA A 278 -13.90 -18.97 -26.68
N PRO A 279 -13.30 -19.54 -27.74
CA PRO A 279 -12.08 -20.32 -27.59
C PRO A 279 -10.95 -19.45 -27.02
N PRO A 280 -10.05 -20.00 -26.17
CA PRO A 280 -9.00 -19.24 -25.49
C PRO A 280 -8.14 -18.37 -26.42
N GLN A 281 -7.99 -18.81 -27.69
CA GLN A 281 -7.23 -18.12 -28.72
C GLN A 281 -7.85 -16.77 -29.15
N LYS A 282 -9.18 -16.61 -29.11
CA LYS A 282 -9.86 -15.36 -29.47
C LYS A 282 -9.73 -14.29 -28.38
N ALA A 283 -9.73 -14.72 -27.11
CA ALA A 283 -9.40 -13.87 -25.97
C ALA A 283 -7.95 -13.36 -26.05
N LEU A 284 -7.03 -14.19 -26.56
CA LEU A 284 -5.62 -13.82 -26.73
C LEU A 284 -5.35 -12.97 -27.98
N GLN A 285 -6.11 -13.10 -29.06
CA GLN A 285 -5.97 -12.20 -30.22
C GLN A 285 -6.37 -10.77 -29.88
N LEU A 286 -7.36 -10.59 -28.99
CA LEU A 286 -7.77 -9.29 -28.47
C LEU A 286 -6.79 -8.77 -27.39
N ALA A 287 -6.25 -9.65 -26.53
CA ALA A 287 -5.27 -9.27 -25.50
C ALA A 287 -3.82 -9.10 -26.01
N GLY A 288 -3.46 -9.78 -27.09
CA GLY A 288 -2.12 -9.85 -27.70
C GLY A 288 -1.93 -8.99 -28.95
N GLY A 289 -2.98 -8.28 -29.41
CA GLY A 289 -2.94 -7.43 -30.61
C GLY A 289 -2.03 -6.20 -30.53
N MET A 290 -1.31 -5.97 -29.43
CA MET A 290 -0.44 -4.79 -29.24
C MET A 290 0.94 -5.08 -28.64
N LEU A 291 1.48 -6.30 -28.79
CA LEU A 291 2.90 -6.53 -28.52
C LEU A 291 3.56 -7.20 -29.74
N PRO A 292 4.53 -6.55 -30.43
CA PRO A 292 5.39 -7.26 -31.36
C PRO A 292 6.26 -8.20 -30.53
N LEU A 293 5.99 -9.50 -30.63
CA LEU A 293 6.93 -10.54 -30.21
C LEU A 293 8.07 -10.57 -31.23
N ASN A 294 9.11 -9.77 -30.99
CA ASN A 294 10.41 -10.07 -31.58
C ASN A 294 11.13 -11.04 -30.63
N PHE A 295 11.42 -12.22 -31.18
CA PHE A 295 12.23 -13.28 -30.60
C PHE A 295 13.66 -12.80 -30.31
#